data_AF-A0A7J9VHC4-F1
#
_entry.id   AF-A0A7J9VHC4-F1
#
_cell.length_a   1.000
_cell.length_b   1.000
_cell.length_c   1.000
_cell.angle_alpha   90.00
_cell.angle_beta   90.00
_cell.angle_gamma   90.00
#
_symmetry.space_group_name_H-M   'P 1'
#
loop_
_entity.id
_entity.type
_entity.pdbx_description
1 polymer ?
#
loop_
_entity_poly.entity_id
_entity_poly.type
_entity_poly.pdbx_seq_one_letter_code
_entity_poly.pdbx_strand_id
1 'polypeptide(L)'
;MRFAMIAPYQGADSLAPVRDDLNLFNVEVVTLGLSSAPDRTNETAAQFGSSAERVLDDLVFHGPWDGVLVAVNALSDGPRIPHVAVKRFACRIRRILGKKLPVGVVDDVNADLARQLFDGIMALWFLRVVALDAADRAPGR
;
A
#
# COMPACT_ATOMS: atom_id res chain seq x y z
N MET A 1 -1.09 -5.68 14.50
CA MET A 1 -1.79 -4.80 13.51
C MET A 1 -1.49 -5.32 12.13
N ARG A 2 -2.44 -5.25 11.20
CA ARG A 2 -2.32 -5.89 9.87
C ARG A 2 -2.37 -4.86 8.76
N PHE A 3 -1.29 -4.68 8.03
CA PHE A 3 -1.18 -3.70 6.94
C PHE A 3 -1.10 -4.41 5.59
N ALA A 4 -1.79 -3.88 4.59
CA ALA A 4 -1.60 -4.31 3.21
C ALA A 4 -0.53 -3.43 2.56
N MET A 5 0.41 -4.04 1.86
CA MET A 5 1.35 -3.35 0.99
C MET A 5 1.01 -3.73 -0.45
N ILE A 6 0.61 -2.75 -1.25
CA ILE A 6 0.14 -2.96 -2.61
C ILE A 6 1.19 -2.45 -3.60
N ALA A 7 1.66 -3.34 -4.47
CA ALA A 7 2.38 -2.95 -5.68
C ALA A 7 1.54 -3.32 -6.90
N PRO A 8 0.77 -2.38 -7.47
CA PRO A 8 -0.16 -2.67 -8.58
C PRO A 8 0.53 -3.16 -9.86
N TYR A 9 1.86 -3.05 -9.92
CA TYR A 9 2.69 -3.28 -11.10
C TYR A 9 3.83 -4.27 -10.89
N GLN A 10 3.99 -4.78 -9.67
CA GLN A 10 5.09 -5.67 -9.35
C GLN A 10 4.54 -6.98 -8.82
N GLY A 11 5.32 -8.05 -9.02
CA GLY A 11 5.10 -9.28 -8.28
C GLY A 11 5.32 -9.02 -6.80
N ALA A 12 4.53 -9.66 -5.93
CA ALA A 12 4.64 -9.50 -4.48
C ALA A 12 6.04 -9.80 -3.92
N ASP A 13 6.86 -10.55 -4.68
CA ASP A 13 8.21 -10.96 -4.31
C ASP A 13 9.24 -9.82 -4.35
N SER A 14 9.01 -8.74 -5.12
CA SER A 14 9.94 -7.60 -5.18
C SER A 14 9.99 -6.79 -3.87
N LEU A 15 9.03 -7.04 -2.97
CA LEU A 15 8.88 -6.31 -1.71
C LEU A 15 9.25 -7.18 -0.48
N ALA A 16 9.80 -8.37 -0.70
CA ALA A 16 10.17 -9.32 0.36
C ALA A 16 11.10 -8.74 1.46
N PRO A 17 12.13 -7.91 1.16
CA PRO A 17 13.09 -7.45 2.18
C PRO A 17 12.46 -6.67 3.34
N VAL A 18 11.34 -5.98 3.10
CA VAL A 18 10.66 -5.14 4.09
C VAL A 18 9.91 -5.97 5.13
N ARG A 19 9.52 -7.21 4.78
CA ARG A 19 8.72 -8.06 5.65
C ARG A 19 9.49 -8.50 6.90
N ASP A 20 10.79 -8.75 6.77
CA ASP A 20 11.60 -9.31 7.84
C ASP A 20 11.88 -8.29 8.96
N ASP A 21 12.06 -7.02 8.60
CA ASP A 21 12.37 -5.93 9.56
C ASP A 21 11.18 -5.53 10.45
N LEU A 22 9.94 -5.79 10.00
CA LEU A 22 8.71 -5.34 10.67
C LEU A 22 8.17 -6.33 11.72
N ASN A 23 8.70 -7.56 11.76
CA ASN A 23 8.33 -8.56 12.76
C ASN A 23 8.54 -8.07 14.20
N LEU A 24 9.45 -7.10 14.42
CA LEU A 24 9.75 -6.52 15.73
C LEU A 24 8.58 -5.72 16.35
N PHE A 25 7.60 -5.30 15.56
CA PHE A 25 6.51 -4.41 16.01
C PHE A 25 5.15 -5.09 16.12
N ASN A 26 5.08 -6.42 16.04
CA ASN A 26 3.82 -7.18 15.93
C ASN A 26 2.92 -6.63 14.80
N VAL A 27 3.59 -6.27 13.70
CA VAL A 27 3.01 -5.75 12.47
C VAL A 27 3.08 -6.85 11.42
N GLU A 28 1.92 -7.30 10.95
CA GLU A 28 1.84 -8.20 9.81
C GLU A 28 1.72 -7.36 8.53
N VAL A 29 2.65 -7.54 7.59
CA VAL A 29 2.56 -6.92 6.26
C VAL A 29 2.25 -7.96 5.20
N VAL A 30 1.05 -7.85 4.64
CA VAL A 30 0.61 -8.67 3.52
C VAL A 30 0.87 -7.91 2.23
N THR A 31 1.82 -8.40 1.43
CA THR A 31 2.06 -7.88 0.09
C THR A 31 1.02 -8.42 -0.87
N LEU A 32 0.33 -7.51 -1.54
CA LEU A 32 -0.62 -7.81 -2.61
C LEU A 32 -0.07 -7.20 -3.90
N GLY A 33 0.13 -8.04 -4.90
CA GLY A 33 0.65 -7.65 -6.20
C GLY A 33 0.05 -8.53 -7.28
N LEU A 34 0.29 -8.19 -8.54
CA LEU A 34 -0.14 -9.05 -9.64
C LEU A 34 0.70 -10.33 -9.62
N SER A 35 0.04 -11.49 -9.54
CA SER A 35 0.71 -12.80 -9.46
C SER A 35 1.56 -13.17 -10.70
N SER A 36 1.51 -12.36 -11.76
CA SER A 36 2.40 -12.43 -12.92
C SER A 36 2.38 -11.06 -13.60
N ALA A 37 3.27 -10.15 -13.23
CA ALA A 37 3.51 -8.94 -14.03
C ALA A 37 4.29 -9.37 -15.29
N PRO A 38 3.73 -9.29 -16.51
CA PRO A 38 4.55 -9.45 -17.70
C PRO A 38 5.58 -8.31 -17.71
N ASP A 39 6.73 -8.55 -18.33
CA ASP A 39 7.74 -7.52 -18.59
C ASP A 39 7.08 -6.39 -19.41
N ARG A 40 6.65 -5.31 -18.74
CA ARG A 40 5.80 -4.26 -19.33
C ARG A 40 6.52 -2.92 -19.29
N THR A 41 7.42 -2.74 -20.24
CA THR A 41 8.16 -1.48 -20.46
C THR A 41 7.31 -0.33 -21.02
N ASN A 42 5.98 -0.49 -21.25
CA ASN A 42 5.13 0.52 -21.89
C ASN A 42 3.66 0.52 -21.39
N GLU A 43 3.43 0.65 -20.08
CA GLU A 43 2.08 0.78 -19.53
C GLU A 43 1.55 2.23 -19.46
N THR A 44 0.30 2.41 -19.91
CA THR A 44 -0.44 3.68 -19.92
C THR A 44 -1.32 3.85 -18.68
N ALA A 45 -1.76 5.07 -18.38
CA ALA A 45 -2.67 5.35 -17.25
C ALA A 45 -4.01 4.59 -17.30
N ALA A 46 -4.44 4.11 -18.49
CA ALA A 46 -5.62 3.25 -18.62
C ALA A 46 -5.35 1.82 -18.13
N GLN A 47 -4.15 1.30 -18.39
CA GLN A 47 -3.69 -0.01 -17.89
C GLN A 47 -3.42 0.02 -16.39
N PHE A 48 -3.03 1.18 -15.83
CA PHE A 48 -3.03 1.40 -14.37
C PHE A 48 -4.37 1.02 -13.76
N GLY A 49 -5.46 1.54 -14.33
CA GLY A 49 -6.80 1.34 -13.79
C GLY A 49 -7.20 -0.12 -13.75
N SER A 50 -6.97 -0.88 -14.82
CA SER A 50 -7.38 -2.29 -14.90
C SER A 50 -6.54 -3.20 -13.99
N SER A 51 -5.23 -2.98 -13.92
CA SER A 51 -4.33 -3.72 -13.04
C SER A 51 -4.61 -3.43 -11.57
N ALA A 52 -4.79 -2.15 -11.24
CA ALA A 52 -5.06 -1.73 -9.87
C ALA A 52 -6.43 -2.21 -9.35
N GLU A 53 -7.45 -2.29 -10.20
CA GLU A 53 -8.77 -2.81 -9.81
C GLU A 53 -8.71 -4.31 -9.45
N ARG A 54 -7.89 -5.13 -10.12
CA ARG A 54 -7.74 -6.55 -9.75
C ARG A 54 -7.17 -6.73 -8.35
N VAL A 55 -6.20 -5.90 -7.97
CA VAL A 55 -5.60 -5.96 -6.64
C VAL A 55 -6.56 -5.44 -5.55
N LEU A 56 -7.59 -4.66 -5.92
CA LEU A 56 -8.63 -4.25 -4.96
C LEU A 56 -9.50 -5.41 -4.51
N ASP A 57 -9.79 -6.38 -5.38
CA ASP A 57 -10.58 -7.56 -5.02
C ASP A 57 -9.82 -8.41 -3.98
N ASP A 58 -8.53 -8.65 -4.23
CA ASP A 58 -7.64 -9.34 -3.28
C ASP A 58 -7.52 -8.57 -1.97
N LEU A 59 -7.43 -7.24 -2.05
CA LEU A 59 -7.39 -6.38 -0.88
C LEU A 59 -8.68 -6.49 -0.05
N VAL A 60 -9.85 -6.55 -0.68
CA VAL A 60 -11.11 -6.75 0.05
C VAL A 60 -11.16 -8.15 0.66
N PHE A 61 -10.80 -9.16 -0.12
CA PHE A 61 -10.89 -10.56 0.29
C PHE A 61 -9.99 -10.90 1.48
N HIS A 62 -8.77 -10.38 1.50
CA HIS A 62 -7.79 -10.69 2.55
C HIS A 62 -7.87 -9.79 3.78
N GLY A 63 -8.80 -8.85 3.85
CA GLY A 63 -9.00 -8.00 5.03
C GLY A 63 -9.41 -8.77 6.29
N PRO A 64 -9.57 -8.11 7.45
CA PRO A 64 -9.52 -6.65 7.66
C PRO A 64 -8.09 -6.07 7.75
N TRP A 65 -7.97 -4.77 7.51
CA TRP A 65 -6.70 -4.02 7.51
C TRP A 65 -6.71 -2.85 8.49
N ASP A 66 -5.56 -2.57 9.08
CA ASP A 66 -5.26 -1.40 9.91
C ASP A 66 -4.70 -0.22 9.10
N GLY A 67 -4.21 -0.48 7.89
CA GLY A 67 -3.77 0.53 6.93
C GLY A 67 -3.30 -0.09 5.62
N VAL A 68 -3.15 0.75 4.61
CA VAL A 68 -2.70 0.31 3.27
C VAL A 68 -1.57 1.21 2.79
N LEU A 69 -0.45 0.63 2.38
CA LEU A 69 0.64 1.33 1.71
C LEU A 69 0.61 0.98 0.23
N VAL A 70 0.55 1.99 -0.64
CA VAL A 70 0.62 1.78 -2.10
C VAL A 70 2.01 2.15 -2.59
N ALA A 71 2.77 1.17 -3.06
CA ALA A 71 4.05 1.36 -3.72
C ALA A 71 3.83 1.54 -5.23
N VAL A 72 4.20 2.70 -5.76
CA VAL A 72 4.08 3.05 -7.18
C VAL A 72 5.46 3.42 -7.70
N ASN A 73 5.79 3.09 -8.96
CA ASN A 73 7.08 3.41 -9.60
C ASN A 73 8.34 2.95 -8.82
N ALA A 74 8.20 1.99 -7.90
CA ALA A 74 9.25 1.56 -6.97
C ALA A 74 10.46 0.87 -7.63
N LEU A 75 10.43 0.62 -8.95
CA LEU A 75 11.56 0.10 -9.71
C LEU A 75 11.86 1.08 -10.85
N SER A 76 13.15 1.38 -11.05
CA SER A 76 13.66 2.51 -11.81
C SER A 76 13.27 2.54 -13.30
N ASP A 77 12.84 1.40 -13.84
CA ASP A 77 12.70 1.19 -15.29
C ASP A 77 11.25 1.27 -15.82
N GLY A 78 10.30 1.69 -15.00
CA GLY A 78 8.87 1.77 -15.36
C GLY A 78 8.40 3.16 -15.82
N PRO A 79 7.35 3.25 -16.66
CA PRO A 79 6.73 4.53 -17.00
C PRO A 79 6.13 5.19 -15.75
N ARG A 80 6.49 6.45 -15.53
CA ARG A 80 6.05 7.20 -14.34
C ARG A 80 4.53 7.36 -14.32
N ILE A 81 3.89 6.80 -13.31
CA ILE A 81 2.46 6.94 -13.11
C ILE A 81 2.10 8.37 -12.67
N PRO A 82 1.11 9.03 -13.30
CA PRO A 82 0.67 10.35 -12.89
C PRO A 82 0.14 10.35 -11.44
N HIS A 83 0.58 11.31 -10.62
CA HIS A 83 0.10 11.46 -9.23
C HIS A 83 -1.42 11.52 -9.10
N VAL A 84 -2.13 12.07 -10.10
CA VAL A 84 -3.60 12.10 -10.12
C VAL A 84 -4.23 10.71 -10.14
N ALA A 85 -3.62 9.75 -10.84
CA ALA A 85 -4.09 8.36 -10.89
C ALA A 85 -3.86 7.67 -9.53
N VAL A 86 -2.69 7.88 -8.93
CA VAL A 86 -2.35 7.36 -7.60
C VAL A 86 -3.29 7.91 -6.52
N LYS A 87 -3.56 9.21 -6.54
CA LYS A 87 -4.52 9.85 -5.62
C LYS A 87 -5.93 9.28 -5.80
N ARG A 88 -6.38 9.08 -7.06
CA ARG A 88 -7.69 8.48 -7.36
C ARG A 88 -7.77 7.06 -6.80
N PHE A 89 -6.70 6.28 -6.92
CA PHE A 89 -6.61 4.93 -6.38
C PHE A 89 -6.65 4.91 -4.85
N ALA A 90 -5.85 5.74 -4.17
CA ALA A 90 -5.90 5.87 -2.71
C ALA A 90 -7.28 6.32 -2.21
N CYS A 91 -7.97 7.20 -2.94
CA CYS A 91 -9.36 7.57 -2.63
C CYS A 91 -10.33 6.40 -2.83
N ARG A 92 -10.11 5.56 -3.84
CA ARG A 92 -10.91 4.35 -4.10
C ARG A 92 -10.77 3.35 -2.96
N ILE A 93 -9.54 3.05 -2.52
CA ILE A 93 -9.25 2.18 -1.36
C ILE A 93 -10.03 2.65 -0.12
N ARG A 94 -9.94 3.94 0.22
CA ARG A 94 -10.69 4.50 1.37
C ARG A 94 -12.21 4.43 1.21
N ARG A 95 -12.74 4.47 -0.01
CA ARG A 95 -14.19 4.30 -0.24
C ARG A 95 -14.65 2.85 -0.01
N ILE A 96 -13.81 1.88 -0.37
CA ILE A 96 -14.12 0.46 -0.25
C ILE A 96 -13.93 -0.04 1.18
N LEU A 97 -12.77 0.25 1.78
CA LEU A 97 -12.38 -0.30 3.08
C LEU A 97 -12.75 0.60 4.28
N GLY A 98 -13.14 1.84 4.04
CA GLY A 98 -13.57 2.79 5.07
C GLY A 98 -12.77 4.09 5.07
N LYS A 99 -13.48 5.21 5.21
CA LYS A 99 -12.91 6.57 5.09
C LYS A 99 -11.83 6.89 6.14
N LYS A 100 -11.85 6.17 7.27
CA LYS A 100 -10.90 6.35 8.38
C LYS A 100 -9.64 5.48 8.24
N LEU A 101 -9.58 4.58 7.26
CA LEU A 101 -8.41 3.74 7.05
C LEU A 101 -7.24 4.61 6.56
N PRO A 102 -6.09 4.59 7.24
CA PRO A 102 -4.91 5.31 6.77
C PRO A 102 -4.39 4.63 5.49
N VAL A 103 -4.16 5.43 4.45
CA VAL A 103 -3.64 4.97 3.16
C VAL A 103 -2.45 5.85 2.79
N GLY A 104 -1.27 5.24 2.75
CA GLY A 104 0.01 5.85 2.37
C GLY A 104 0.37 5.55 0.92
N VAL A 105 1.27 6.35 0.37
CA VAL A 105 1.81 6.15 -0.98
C VAL A 105 3.32 6.34 -0.92
N VAL A 106 4.06 5.41 -1.50
CA VAL A 106 5.51 5.52 -1.76
C VAL A 106 5.70 5.56 -3.27
N ASP A 107 6.44 6.55 -3.74
CA ASP A 107 6.69 6.83 -5.16
C ASP A 107 8.16 7.28 -5.29
N ASP A 108 9.10 6.35 -5.47
CA ASP A 108 10.48 6.71 -5.75
C ASP A 108 11.23 5.71 -6.62
N VAL A 109 12.00 6.29 -7.54
CA VAL A 109 12.73 5.73 -8.68
C VAL A 109 14.25 5.73 -8.38
N ASN A 110 14.71 6.35 -7.29
CA ASN A 110 16.14 6.62 -7.02
C ASN A 110 16.67 6.35 -5.60
N ALA A 111 15.84 5.93 -4.64
CA ALA A 111 16.25 5.81 -3.23
C ALA A 111 16.08 4.38 -2.68
N ASP A 112 16.64 4.14 -1.49
CA ASP A 112 16.54 2.89 -0.74
C ASP A 112 15.07 2.53 -0.46
N LEU A 113 14.47 1.79 -1.40
CA LEU A 113 13.07 1.41 -1.40
C LEU A 113 12.69 0.66 -0.13
N ALA A 114 13.57 -0.21 0.37
CA ALA A 114 13.31 -0.97 1.59
C ALA A 114 13.09 -0.04 2.78
N ARG A 115 13.95 0.98 2.93
CA ARG A 115 13.79 2.00 3.96
C ARG A 115 12.51 2.83 3.80
N GLN A 116 12.17 3.25 2.58
CA GLN A 116 10.95 4.05 2.36
C GLN A 116 9.68 3.26 2.67
N LEU A 117 9.65 1.98 2.29
CA LEU A 117 8.52 1.09 2.61
C LEU A 117 8.42 0.87 4.12
N PHE A 118 9.55 0.65 4.81
CA PHE A 118 9.60 0.57 6.27
C PHE A 118 9.07 1.85 6.92
N ASP A 119 9.61 3.02 6.56
CA ASP A 119 9.20 4.32 7.10
C ASP A 119 7.70 4.59 6.83
N GLY A 120 7.21 4.20 5.64
CA GLY A 120 5.80 4.28 5.27
C GLY A 120 4.89 3.42 6.15
N ILE A 121 5.26 2.16 6.40
CA ILE A 121 4.50 1.29 7.31
C ILE A 121 4.55 1.83 8.74
N MET A 122 5.70 2.29 9.22
CA MET A 122 5.83 2.87 10.56
C MET A 122 4.97 4.12 10.75
N ALA A 123 4.89 4.98 9.72
CA ALA A 123 3.99 6.14 9.74
C ALA A 123 2.52 5.71 9.83
N LEU A 124 2.10 4.69 9.07
CA LEU A 124 0.73 4.15 9.12
C LEU A 124 0.42 3.52 10.49
N TRP A 125 1.35 2.74 11.04
CA TRP A 125 1.25 2.16 12.37
C TRP A 125 1.06 3.24 13.43
N PHE A 126 1.89 4.28 13.41
CA PHE A 126 1.81 5.38 14.37
C PHE A 126 0.45 6.10 14.29
N LEU A 127 -0.02 6.41 13.08
CA LEU A 127 -1.35 7.02 12.88
C LEU A 127 -2.48 6.14 13.41
N ARG A 128 -2.36 4.82 13.25
CA ARG A 128 -3.35 3.86 13.75
C ARG A 128 -3.39 3.83 15.28
N VAL A 129 -2.23 3.76 15.93
CA VAL A 129 -2.11 3.79 17.40
C VAL A 129 -2.73 5.05 17.97
N VAL A 130 -2.39 6.23 17.42
CA VAL A 130 -2.95 7.51 17.86
C VAL A 130 -4.48 7.55 17.68
N ALA A 131 -5.00 7.01 16.57
CA ALA A 131 -6.44 6.98 16.33
C ALA A 131 -7.19 6.03 17.29
N LEU A 132 -6.58 4.92 17.70
CA LEU A 132 -7.15 3.99 18.68
C LEU A 132 -7.15 4.61 20.09
N ASP A 133 -6.03 5.19 20.54
CA ASP A 133 -5.93 5.87 21.84
C ASP A 133 -6.93 7.05 21.93
N ALA A 134 -7.11 7.81 20.84
CA ALA A 134 -8.11 8.87 20.79
C ALA A 134 -9.55 8.33 20.88
N ALA A 135 -9.83 7.14 20.34
CA ALA A 135 -11.14 6.51 20.44
C ALA A 135 -11.42 5.99 21.85
N ASP A 136 -10.43 5.40 22.51
CA ASP A 136 -10.54 4.90 23.89
C ASP A 136 -10.73 6.03 24.91
N ARG A 137 -10.18 7.21 24.63
CA ARG A 137 -10.35 8.42 25.47
C ARG A 137 -11.62 9.19 25.18
N ALA A 138 -12.35 8.89 24.11
CA ALA A 138 -13.63 9.54 23.84
C ALA A 138 -14.68 8.97 24.82
N PRO A 139 -15.20 9.75 25.77
CA PRO A 139 -16.23 9.25 26.68
C PRO A 139 -17.45 8.79 25.87
N GLY A 140 -17.94 7.59 26.20
CA GLY A 140 -19.00 6.89 25.47
C GLY A 140 -20.17 7.80 25.08
N ARG A 141 -20.51 7.75 23.80
CA ARG A 141 -21.80 8.24 23.29
C ARG A 141 -22.86 7.17 23.44
#